data_AF-S0JKU3-F1
#
_entry.id   AF-S0JKU3-F1
#
_cell.length_a   1.000
_cell.length_b   1.000
_cell.length_c   1.000
_cell.angle_alpha   90.00
_cell.angle_beta   90.00
_cell.angle_gamma   90.00
#
_symmetry.space_group_name_H-M   'P 1'
#
loop_
_entity.id
_entity.type
_entity.pdbx_description
1 polymer ?
#
loop_
_entity_poly.entity_id
_entity_poly.type
_entity_poly.pdbx_seq_one_letter_code
_entity_poly.pdbx_strand_id
1 'polypeptide(L)'
;MPDTILKPISSWKYQFDFGSDEMLYSLSFEGNILPEEIRNMLETVQIHSYQSMAGAIRAYLLQHRLKHSGFISSEIPADPHKTTASVDSILHDGSCQILERLSQNADFYYAAADCRQYGPDNQCSGCYLAARKLPSGTGLYEYNIIGQTFFSDMPALGEHGCFAIRKGRNGRLYDVERSEGESVLPSLGCVDVVGLLLHIETVRNSEQAKRTAEK
;
A
#
# COMPACT_ATOMS: atom_id res chain seq x y z
N MET A 1 -29.98 24.61 28.65
CA MET A 1 -29.67 23.41 27.84
C MET A 1 -28.90 23.89 26.63
N PRO A 2 -27.60 23.62 26.49
CA PRO A 2 -26.93 23.89 25.23
C PRO A 2 -27.21 22.71 24.29
N ASP A 3 -27.76 23.02 23.13
CA ASP A 3 -27.93 22.10 22.02
C ASP A 3 -26.56 21.56 21.60
N THR A 4 -26.28 20.33 22.01
CA THR A 4 -25.20 19.54 21.43
C THR A 4 -25.61 19.23 20.01
N ILE A 5 -25.22 20.10 19.06
CA ILE A 5 -25.21 19.76 17.64
C ILE A 5 -24.24 18.58 17.52
N LEU A 6 -24.80 17.37 17.56
CA LEU A 6 -24.13 16.16 17.13
C LEU A 6 -23.70 16.43 15.70
N LYS A 7 -22.39 16.65 15.48
CA LYS A 7 -21.83 16.51 14.14
C LYS A 7 -22.38 15.19 13.59
N PRO A 8 -23.02 15.18 12.41
CA PRO A 8 -23.42 13.92 11.81
C PRO A 8 -22.18 13.04 11.79
N ILE A 9 -22.33 11.78 12.22
CA ILE A 9 -21.27 10.77 12.21
C ILE A 9 -20.67 10.82 10.81
N SER A 10 -19.53 11.49 10.68
CA SER A 10 -18.95 11.79 9.38
C SER A 10 -18.51 10.46 8.80
N SER A 11 -19.10 10.09 7.67
CA SER A 11 -18.64 8.95 6.90
C SER A 11 -17.19 9.21 6.51
N TRP A 12 -16.31 8.25 6.74
CA TRP A 12 -14.92 8.32 6.34
C TRP A 12 -14.76 7.85 4.91
N LYS A 13 -13.90 8.51 4.14
CA LYS A 13 -13.55 8.09 2.78
C LYS A 13 -12.39 7.10 2.82
N TYR A 14 -12.62 5.92 2.28
CA TYR A 14 -11.61 4.87 2.12
C TYR A 14 -11.17 4.79 0.66
N GLN A 15 -9.87 4.59 0.45
CA GLN A 15 -9.27 4.32 -0.85
C GLN A 15 -8.35 3.10 -0.72
N PHE A 16 -8.48 2.15 -1.64
CA PHE A 16 -7.59 1.01 -1.78
C PHE A 16 -7.02 0.96 -3.19
N ASP A 17 -5.71 0.81 -3.29
CA ASP A 17 -4.98 0.72 -4.55
C ASP A 17 -4.16 -0.57 -4.59
N PHE A 18 -4.42 -1.41 -5.60
CA PHE A 18 -3.68 -2.64 -5.83
C PHE A 18 -3.00 -2.57 -7.21
N GLY A 19 -1.68 -2.43 -7.24
CA GLY A 19 -0.90 -2.26 -8.47
C GLY A 19 -0.20 -3.54 -8.89
N SER A 20 -0.41 -3.97 -10.13
CA SER A 20 0.38 -5.00 -10.81
C SER A 20 1.22 -4.40 -11.94
N ASP A 21 1.94 -5.23 -12.69
CA ASP A 21 2.76 -4.83 -13.85
C ASP A 21 1.97 -3.97 -14.86
N GLU A 22 0.73 -4.34 -15.16
CA GLU A 22 -0.02 -3.69 -16.26
C GLU A 22 -1.16 -2.80 -15.77
N MET A 23 -1.63 -2.98 -14.55
CA MET A 23 -2.89 -2.43 -14.08
C MET A 23 -2.82 -1.94 -12.64
N LEU A 24 -3.46 -0.81 -12.41
CA LEU A 24 -3.82 -0.31 -11.09
C LEU A 24 -5.31 -0.55 -10.87
N TYR A 25 -5.62 -1.39 -9.87
CA TYR A 25 -6.98 -1.66 -9.42
C TYR A 25 -7.28 -0.77 -8.22
N SER A 26 -8.04 0.30 -8.46
CA SER A 26 -8.43 1.27 -7.44
C SER A 26 -9.89 1.08 -7.06
N LEU A 27 -10.19 1.21 -5.77
CA LEU A 27 -11.56 1.31 -5.29
C LEU A 27 -11.66 2.34 -4.16
N SER A 28 -12.84 2.94 -4.06
CA SER A 28 -13.18 3.84 -2.96
C SER A 28 -14.62 3.65 -2.52
N PHE A 29 -14.88 3.98 -1.27
CA PHE A 29 -16.22 4.08 -0.72
C PHE A 29 -16.20 4.94 0.54
N GLU A 30 -17.39 5.34 0.97
CA GLU A 30 -17.59 6.02 2.24
C GLU A 30 -18.19 5.07 3.25
N GLY A 31 -17.74 5.11 4.50
CA GLY A 31 -18.32 4.31 5.58
C GLY A 31 -17.83 4.69 6.97
N ASN A 32 -18.38 4.04 7.98
CA ASN A 32 -17.86 4.12 9.34
C ASN A 32 -17.47 2.70 9.78
N ILE A 33 -16.29 2.27 9.32
CA ILE A 33 -15.78 0.92 9.55
C ILE A 33 -14.72 0.98 10.64
N LEU A 34 -14.81 0.06 11.60
CA LEU A 34 -13.82 -0.03 12.67
C LEU A 34 -12.46 -0.50 12.10
N PRO A 35 -11.33 -0.05 12.65
CA PRO A 35 -10.01 -0.50 12.20
C PRO A 35 -9.84 -2.03 12.21
N GLU A 36 -10.42 -2.70 13.20
CA GLU A 36 -10.41 -4.17 13.29
C GLU A 36 -11.17 -4.83 12.13
N GLU A 37 -12.30 -4.26 11.72
CA GLU A 37 -13.07 -4.75 10.57
C GLU A 37 -12.33 -4.53 9.25
N ILE A 38 -11.57 -3.44 9.11
CA ILE A 38 -10.71 -3.24 7.94
C ILE A 38 -9.59 -4.28 7.90
N ARG A 39 -8.96 -4.60 9.05
CA ARG A 39 -7.96 -5.67 9.12
C ARG A 39 -8.57 -7.02 8.71
N ASN A 40 -9.71 -7.39 9.30
CA ASN A 40 -10.41 -8.65 8.98
C ASN A 40 -10.81 -8.71 7.50
N MET A 41 -11.23 -7.59 6.93
CA MET A 41 -11.53 -7.47 5.50
C MET A 41 -10.29 -7.74 4.66
N LEU A 42 -9.18 -7.06 4.93
CA LEU A 42 -7.91 -7.26 4.20
C LEU A 42 -7.38 -8.69 4.33
N GLU A 43 -7.47 -9.31 5.51
CA GLU A 43 -7.11 -10.72 5.73
C GLU A 43 -7.98 -11.67 4.89
N THR A 44 -9.28 -11.39 4.80
CA THR A 44 -10.22 -12.21 4.03
C THR A 44 -9.98 -12.08 2.53
N VAL A 45 -9.67 -10.87 2.05
CA VAL A 45 -9.51 -10.63 0.61
C VAL A 45 -8.11 -10.94 0.11
N GLN A 46 -7.09 -11.02 0.99
CA GLN A 46 -5.69 -11.32 0.66
C GLN A 46 -5.52 -12.50 -0.31
N ILE A 47 -6.36 -13.53 -0.22
CA ILE A 47 -6.27 -14.73 -1.07
C ILE A 47 -6.64 -14.48 -2.55
N HIS A 48 -7.22 -13.32 -2.86
CA HIS A 48 -7.69 -12.98 -4.20
C HIS A 48 -6.57 -12.31 -5.01
N SER A 49 -6.65 -12.39 -6.34
CA SER A 49 -5.83 -11.55 -7.21
C SER A 49 -6.19 -10.07 -7.05
N TYR A 50 -5.26 -9.16 -7.36
CA TYR A 50 -5.51 -7.71 -7.30
C TYR A 50 -6.73 -7.29 -8.13
N GLN A 51 -6.93 -7.89 -9.30
CA GLN A 51 -8.12 -7.68 -10.12
C GLN A 51 -9.43 -8.00 -9.41
N SER A 52 -9.44 -9.04 -8.57
CA SER A 52 -10.64 -9.52 -7.88
C SER A 52 -10.86 -8.82 -6.53
N MET A 53 -9.89 -8.04 -6.04
CA MET A 53 -9.95 -7.40 -4.72
C MET A 53 -11.17 -6.49 -4.56
N ALA A 54 -11.52 -5.71 -5.59
CA ALA A 54 -12.68 -4.81 -5.52
C ALA A 54 -14.00 -5.58 -5.31
N GLY A 55 -14.17 -6.68 -6.05
CA GLY A 55 -15.33 -7.57 -5.89
C GLY A 55 -15.35 -8.23 -4.51
N ALA A 56 -14.20 -8.71 -4.04
CA ALA A 56 -14.07 -9.37 -2.75
C ALA A 56 -14.34 -8.42 -1.58
N ILE A 57 -13.82 -7.19 -1.62
CA ILE A 57 -14.08 -6.14 -0.62
C ILE A 57 -15.57 -5.80 -0.60
N ARG A 58 -16.20 -5.60 -1.77
CA ARG A 58 -17.64 -5.33 -1.85
C ARG A 58 -18.47 -6.47 -1.26
N ALA A 59 -18.11 -7.72 -1.55
CA ALA A 59 -18.78 -8.90 -1.00
C ALA A 59 -18.65 -8.95 0.53
N TYR A 60 -17.46 -8.68 1.07
CA TYR A 60 -17.21 -8.61 2.51
C TYR A 60 -18.11 -7.56 3.19
N LEU A 61 -18.14 -6.34 2.65
CA LEU A 61 -18.95 -5.23 3.18
C LEU A 61 -20.45 -5.62 3.26
N LEU A 62 -20.97 -6.29 2.23
CA LEU A 62 -22.37 -6.73 2.17
C LEU A 62 -22.65 -7.89 3.12
N GLN A 63 -21.77 -8.90 3.15
CA GLN A 63 -21.93 -10.10 3.99
C GLN A 63 -21.93 -9.74 5.48
N HIS A 64 -21.05 -8.83 5.90
CA HIS A 64 -20.93 -8.36 7.27
C HIS A 64 -21.89 -7.20 7.62
N ARG A 65 -22.75 -6.79 6.68
CA ARG A 65 -23.72 -5.70 6.83
C ARG A 65 -23.08 -4.38 7.28
N LEU A 66 -21.86 -4.12 6.82
CA LEU A 66 -21.13 -2.89 7.11
C LEU A 66 -21.75 -1.75 6.29
N LYS A 67 -22.16 -0.68 6.98
CA LYS A 67 -22.77 0.48 6.34
C LYS A 67 -21.73 1.20 5.48
N HIS A 68 -21.98 1.22 4.17
CA HIS A 68 -21.13 1.89 3.19
C HIS A 68 -21.98 2.52 2.09
N SER A 69 -21.43 3.51 1.41
CA SER A 69 -22.03 4.21 0.27
C SER A 69 -20.98 4.63 -0.74
N GLY A 70 -21.41 5.00 -1.95
CA GLY A 70 -20.51 5.57 -2.96
C GLY A 70 -19.40 4.61 -3.40
N PHE A 71 -19.66 3.29 -3.41
CA PHE A 71 -18.66 2.31 -3.84
C PHE A 71 -18.34 2.48 -5.33
N ILE A 72 -17.09 2.81 -5.62
CA ILE A 72 -16.54 3.01 -6.96
C ILE A 72 -15.32 2.10 -7.09
N SER A 73 -15.20 1.41 -8.21
CA SER A 73 -14.01 0.64 -8.58
C SER A 73 -13.60 0.97 -10.01
N SER A 74 -12.31 1.01 -10.27
CA SER A 74 -11.73 1.32 -11.57
C SER A 74 -10.46 0.50 -11.80
N GLU A 75 -10.26 0.12 -13.05
CA GLU A 75 -9.02 -0.49 -13.53
C GLU A 75 -8.35 0.51 -14.46
N ILE A 76 -7.11 0.88 -14.16
CA ILE A 76 -6.37 1.91 -14.89
C ILE A 76 -5.08 1.27 -15.40
N PRO A 77 -4.74 1.38 -16.69
CA PRO A 77 -3.44 0.96 -17.19
C PRO A 77 -2.32 1.62 -16.38
N ALA A 78 -1.46 0.79 -15.78
CA ALA A 78 -0.31 1.25 -15.02
C ALA A 78 0.90 1.36 -15.94
N ASP A 79 1.76 2.32 -15.63
CA ASP A 79 3.06 2.50 -16.27
C ASP A 79 4.12 2.06 -15.25
N PRO A 80 4.74 0.88 -15.39
CA PRO A 80 5.73 0.34 -14.46
C PRO A 80 6.85 1.32 -14.13
N HIS A 81 7.29 2.12 -15.12
CA HIS A 81 8.34 3.11 -14.91
C HIS A 81 7.88 4.22 -13.98
N LYS A 82 6.65 4.71 -14.16
CA LYS A 82 6.07 5.75 -13.27
C LYS A 82 5.77 5.22 -11.88
N THR A 83 5.31 3.97 -11.78
CA THR A 83 5.07 3.34 -10.48
C THR A 83 6.39 3.16 -9.73
N THR A 84 7.40 2.59 -10.37
CA THR A 84 8.74 2.40 -9.78
C THR A 84 9.36 3.74 -9.39
N ALA A 85 9.28 4.78 -10.24
CA ALA A 85 9.79 6.11 -9.90
C ALA A 85 9.04 6.77 -8.72
N SER A 86 7.73 6.54 -8.62
CA SER A 86 6.93 7.02 -7.49
C SER A 86 7.31 6.31 -6.20
N VAL A 87 7.49 4.99 -6.25
CA VAL A 87 7.98 4.22 -5.10
C VAL A 87 9.39 4.66 -4.71
N ASP A 88 10.29 4.81 -5.67
CA ASP A 88 11.64 5.29 -5.44
C ASP A 88 11.65 6.64 -4.70
N SER A 89 10.85 7.59 -5.18
CA SER A 89 10.66 8.88 -4.52
C SER A 89 10.06 8.72 -3.11
N ILE A 90 9.09 7.82 -2.91
CA ILE A 90 8.54 7.51 -1.57
C ILE A 90 9.60 6.90 -0.64
N LEU A 91 10.60 6.18 -1.16
CA LEU A 91 11.66 5.56 -0.35
C LEU A 91 12.82 6.52 -0.06
N HIS A 92 13.07 7.51 -0.93
CA HIS A 92 14.17 8.46 -0.79
C HIS A 92 13.73 9.80 -0.20
N ASP A 93 12.59 10.35 -0.62
CA ASP A 93 12.16 11.70 -0.24
C ASP A 93 11.60 11.70 1.18
N GLY A 94 11.98 12.67 2.02
CA GLY A 94 11.41 12.84 3.35
C GLY A 94 9.96 13.36 3.37
N SER A 95 9.19 13.24 2.28
CA SER A 95 7.91 13.92 2.04
C SER A 95 6.77 12.94 1.78
N CYS A 96 5.59 13.23 2.35
CA CYS A 96 4.37 12.45 2.09
C CYS A 96 3.62 12.87 0.81
N GLN A 97 4.10 13.86 0.05
CA GLN A 97 3.34 14.47 -1.06
C GLN A 97 2.84 13.46 -2.11
N ILE A 98 3.66 12.46 -2.45
CA ILE A 98 3.27 11.43 -3.41
C ILE A 98 2.12 10.59 -2.86
N LEU A 99 2.18 10.19 -1.59
CA LEU A 99 1.11 9.44 -0.94
C LEU A 99 -0.17 10.26 -0.79
N GLU A 100 -0.06 11.57 -0.51
CA GLU A 100 -1.23 12.47 -0.49
C GLU A 100 -1.91 12.51 -1.87
N ARG A 101 -1.11 12.65 -2.95
CA ARG A 101 -1.61 12.62 -4.34
C ARG A 101 -2.29 11.30 -4.67
N LEU A 102 -1.66 10.17 -4.31
CA LEU A 102 -2.21 8.84 -4.56
C LEU A 102 -3.50 8.58 -3.76
N SER A 103 -3.58 9.07 -2.52
CA SER A 103 -4.77 8.87 -1.67
C SER A 103 -6.03 9.60 -2.15
N GLN A 104 -5.95 10.50 -3.14
CA GLN A 104 -7.09 11.25 -3.68
C GLN A 104 -8.01 11.87 -2.61
N ASN A 105 -7.41 12.49 -1.58
CA ASN A 105 -8.09 13.06 -0.42
C ASN A 105 -8.90 12.04 0.42
N ALA A 106 -8.58 10.75 0.35
CA ALA A 106 -9.14 9.77 1.26
C ALA A 106 -8.60 9.98 2.68
N ASP A 107 -9.46 9.73 3.66
CA ASP A 107 -9.12 9.75 5.08
C ASP A 107 -8.28 8.52 5.43
N PHE A 108 -8.67 7.38 4.87
CA PHE A 108 -7.99 6.10 4.98
C PHE A 108 -7.48 5.67 3.62
N TYR A 109 -6.18 5.39 3.53
CA TYR A 109 -5.54 4.90 2.31
C TYR A 109 -4.79 3.61 2.59
N TYR A 110 -4.96 2.64 1.72
CA TYR A 110 -4.27 1.35 1.74
C TYR A 110 -3.77 1.06 0.33
N ALA A 111 -2.48 0.77 0.20
CA ALA A 111 -1.90 0.43 -1.10
C ALA A 111 -1.01 -0.80 -0.99
N ALA A 112 -1.12 -1.67 -1.99
CA ALA A 112 -0.20 -2.77 -2.23
C ALA A 112 0.18 -2.76 -3.71
N ALA A 113 1.46 -2.73 -4.03
CA ALA A 113 1.94 -2.82 -5.41
C ALA A 113 3.07 -3.83 -5.53
N ASP A 114 2.98 -4.67 -6.56
CA ASP A 114 4.04 -5.54 -7.07
C ASP A 114 4.12 -5.24 -8.57
N CYS A 115 5.10 -4.42 -8.96
CA CYS A 115 5.28 -4.02 -10.34
C CYS A 115 6.67 -4.42 -10.81
N ARG A 116 6.72 -5.06 -11.97
CA ARG A 116 7.95 -5.52 -12.62
C ARG A 116 7.97 -5.06 -14.06
N GLN A 117 9.17 -4.82 -14.54
CA GLN A 117 9.43 -4.47 -15.92
C GLN A 117 10.65 -5.25 -16.41
N TYR A 118 10.53 -5.77 -17.62
CA TYR A 118 11.62 -6.43 -18.33
C TYR A 118 12.21 -5.44 -19.32
N GLY A 119 13.50 -5.15 -19.15
CA GLY A 119 14.28 -4.39 -20.09
C GLY A 119 14.77 -5.25 -21.26
N PRO A 120 15.44 -4.61 -22.24
CA PRO A 120 16.27 -5.35 -23.19
C PRO A 120 17.31 -6.19 -22.42
N ASP A 121 17.77 -7.29 -23.05
CA ASP A 121 18.81 -8.18 -22.50
C ASP A 121 18.46 -8.93 -21.19
N ASN A 122 17.16 -9.20 -20.95
CA ASN A 122 16.65 -9.90 -19.76
C ASN A 122 16.96 -9.18 -18.43
N GLN A 123 17.21 -7.88 -18.46
CA GLN A 123 17.25 -7.07 -17.24
C GLN A 123 15.87 -7.01 -16.62
N CYS A 124 15.80 -7.18 -15.29
CA CYS A 124 14.55 -7.06 -14.54
C CYS A 124 14.66 -5.89 -13.57
N SER A 125 13.64 -5.06 -13.49
CA SER A 125 13.54 -4.05 -12.44
C SER A 125 12.10 -3.89 -12.01
N GLY A 126 11.90 -3.24 -10.88
CA GLY A 126 10.56 -3.09 -10.36
C GLY A 126 10.54 -2.57 -8.94
N CYS A 127 9.36 -2.71 -8.33
CA CYS A 127 9.14 -2.27 -6.98
C CYS A 127 8.08 -3.08 -6.25
N TYR A 128 8.25 -3.14 -4.93
CA TYR A 128 7.23 -3.52 -3.97
C TYR A 128 6.84 -2.30 -3.14
N LEU A 129 5.55 -2.12 -2.89
CA LEU A 129 5.05 -1.07 -2.01
C LEU A 129 3.87 -1.59 -1.20
N ALA A 130 3.99 -1.61 0.12
CA ALA A 130 2.89 -1.60 1.05
C ALA A 130 2.84 -0.23 1.72
N ALA A 131 1.72 0.49 1.60
CA ALA A 131 1.56 1.81 2.19
C ALA A 131 0.20 1.97 2.86
N ARG A 132 0.18 2.73 3.95
CA ARG A 132 -1.03 3.03 4.70
C ARG A 132 -1.04 4.45 5.22
N LYS A 133 -2.18 5.13 5.07
CA LYS A 133 -2.51 6.44 5.65
C LYS A 133 -3.71 6.28 6.58
N LEU A 134 -3.63 6.82 7.79
CA LEU A 134 -4.73 6.85 8.75
C LEU A 134 -4.86 8.24 9.38
N PRO A 135 -6.08 8.68 9.75
CA PRO A 135 -6.26 9.88 10.57
C PRO A 135 -5.59 9.71 11.94
N SER A 136 -4.93 10.77 12.41
CA SER A 136 -4.39 10.87 13.78
C SER A 136 -5.32 11.70 14.66
N GLY A 137 -5.26 11.49 15.98
CA GLY A 137 -6.01 12.28 16.96
C GLY A 137 -5.69 13.79 16.96
N THR A 138 -4.65 14.22 16.23
CA THR A 138 -4.24 15.63 16.08
C THR A 138 -4.81 16.32 14.84
N GLY A 139 -5.71 15.68 14.09
CA GLY A 139 -6.26 16.23 12.84
C GLY A 139 -5.29 16.18 11.65
N LEU A 140 -4.20 15.42 11.79
CA LEU A 140 -3.20 15.16 10.77
C LEU A 140 -3.21 13.68 10.41
N TYR A 141 -2.42 13.24 9.43
CA TYR A 141 -2.34 11.84 9.04
C TYR A 141 -1.05 11.17 9.54
N GLU A 142 -1.16 9.88 9.84
CA GLU A 142 -0.04 8.97 10.07
C GLU A 142 0.16 8.07 8.85
N TYR A 143 1.43 7.87 8.50
CA TYR A 143 1.85 7.06 7.37
C TYR A 143 2.69 5.89 7.85
N ASN A 144 2.48 4.72 7.25
CA ASN A 144 3.38 3.57 7.40
C ASN A 144 3.66 3.02 6.01
N ILE A 145 4.92 2.71 5.73
CA ILE A 145 5.38 2.31 4.41
C ILE A 145 6.40 1.19 4.61
N ILE A 146 6.27 0.13 3.82
CA ILE A 146 7.31 -0.86 3.58
C ILE A 146 7.45 -0.95 2.07
N GLY A 147 8.63 -0.71 1.54
CA GLY A 147 8.82 -0.81 0.10
C GLY A 147 10.25 -1.14 -0.28
N GLN A 148 10.37 -1.58 -1.52
CA GLN A 148 11.65 -1.87 -2.15
C GLN A 148 11.60 -1.47 -3.61
N THR A 149 12.63 -0.79 -4.11
CA THR A 149 12.96 -0.82 -5.55
C THR A 149 14.06 -1.83 -5.79
N PHE A 150 14.04 -2.49 -6.94
CA PHE A 150 15.06 -3.48 -7.30
C PHE A 150 15.41 -3.40 -8.78
N PHE A 151 16.62 -3.85 -9.07
CA PHE A 151 17.20 -3.99 -10.39
C PHE A 151 18.11 -5.22 -10.40
N SER A 152 17.99 -6.04 -11.43
CA SER A 152 18.74 -7.28 -11.61
C SER A 152 19.33 -7.31 -13.01
N ASP A 153 20.67 -7.33 -13.08
CA ASP A 153 21.44 -7.53 -14.32
C ASP A 153 21.67 -9.02 -14.54
N MET A 154 20.88 -9.69 -15.37
CA MET A 154 21.26 -11.03 -15.83
C MET A 154 22.45 -10.90 -16.80
N PRO A 155 23.60 -11.58 -16.60
CA PRO A 155 23.84 -12.78 -15.77
C PRO A 155 24.60 -12.53 -14.45
N ALA A 156 24.82 -11.28 -14.04
CA ALA A 156 25.40 -10.97 -12.74
C ALA A 156 24.35 -11.27 -11.66
N LEU A 157 24.52 -12.37 -10.93
CA LEU A 157 23.61 -12.90 -9.89
C LEU A 157 23.31 -11.93 -8.71
N GLY A 158 23.69 -10.64 -8.79
CA GLY A 158 23.42 -9.63 -7.78
C GLY A 158 22.14 -8.86 -8.09
N GLU A 159 21.13 -9.03 -7.23
CA GLU A 159 19.98 -8.12 -7.20
C GLU A 159 20.33 -6.92 -6.33
N HIS A 160 20.18 -5.72 -6.90
CA HIS A 160 20.45 -4.48 -6.21
C HIS A 160 19.19 -3.64 -6.04
N GLY A 161 19.06 -2.94 -4.92
CA GLY A 161 17.85 -2.21 -4.61
C GLY A 161 17.97 -1.27 -3.41
N CYS A 162 16.89 -0.54 -3.19
CA CYS A 162 16.67 0.27 -2.00
C CYS A 162 15.45 -0.28 -1.28
N PHE A 163 15.66 -0.79 -0.07
CA PHE A 163 14.59 -1.22 0.82
C PHE A 163 14.43 -0.20 1.94
N ALA A 164 13.19 0.17 2.27
CA ALA A 164 12.94 0.97 3.46
C ALA A 164 11.62 0.60 4.16
N ILE A 165 11.67 0.66 5.49
CA ILE A 165 10.51 0.74 6.37
C ILE A 165 10.46 2.17 6.85
N ARG A 166 9.37 2.87 6.55
CA ARG A 166 9.23 4.28 6.87
C ARG A 166 7.94 4.54 7.61
N LYS A 167 7.98 5.56 8.45
CA LYS A 167 6.79 6.12 9.09
C LYS A 167 6.70 7.59 8.75
N GLY A 168 5.48 8.12 8.81
CA GLY A 168 5.27 9.53 8.56
C GLY A 168 4.26 10.15 9.48
N ARG A 169 4.49 11.43 9.76
CA ARG A 169 3.59 12.29 10.50
C ARG A 169 3.86 13.73 10.08
N ASN A 170 2.82 14.57 10.07
CA ASN A 170 2.92 15.98 9.72
C ASN A 170 3.53 16.23 8.33
N GLY A 171 3.20 15.37 7.36
CA GLY A 171 3.69 15.48 5.98
C GLY A 171 5.15 15.10 5.75
N ARG A 172 5.85 14.60 6.78
CA ARG A 172 7.24 14.14 6.69
C ARG A 172 7.35 12.64 6.89
N LEU A 173 8.26 12.02 6.14
CA LEU A 173 8.66 10.62 6.28
C LEU A 173 10.01 10.51 6.99
N TYR A 174 10.14 9.47 7.82
CA TYR A 174 11.37 9.12 8.51
C TYR A 174 11.60 7.61 8.45
N ASP A 175 12.86 7.23 8.41
CA ASP A 175 13.27 5.84 8.26
C ASP A 175 13.22 5.15 9.62
N VAL A 176 12.54 3.99 9.65
CA VAL A 176 12.65 3.02 10.74
C VAL A 176 13.81 2.07 10.43
N GLU A 177 13.89 1.63 9.17
CA GLU A 177 15.00 0.88 8.62
C GLU A 177 15.19 1.26 7.16
N ARG A 178 16.45 1.24 6.72
CA ARG A 178 16.84 1.47 5.33
C ARG A 178 18.02 0.56 4.99
N SER A 179 17.97 -0.04 3.81
CA SER A 179 19.07 -0.83 3.24
C SER A 179 19.23 -0.46 1.77
N GLU A 180 20.48 -0.26 1.37
CA GLU A 180 20.87 -0.03 -0.02
C GLU A 180 21.93 -1.07 -0.41
N GLY A 181 21.91 -1.54 -1.65
CA GLY A 181 22.77 -2.63 -2.09
C GLY A 181 21.95 -3.87 -2.34
N GLU A 182 22.22 -4.98 -1.66
CA GLU A 182 21.52 -6.25 -1.89
C GLU A 182 20.02 -6.15 -1.55
N SER A 183 19.17 -6.65 -2.45
CA SER A 183 17.72 -6.68 -2.27
C SER A 183 17.32 -7.46 -1.01
N VAL A 184 16.41 -6.89 -0.22
CA VAL A 184 15.85 -7.54 0.96
C VAL A 184 14.78 -8.53 0.53
N LEU A 185 13.80 -8.10 -0.27
CA LEU A 185 12.80 -8.98 -0.85
C LEU A 185 13.32 -9.52 -2.18
N PRO A 186 13.05 -10.77 -2.54
CA PRO A 186 13.52 -11.32 -3.82
C PRO A 186 12.84 -10.60 -4.99
N SER A 187 13.57 -10.31 -6.06
CA SER A 187 12.98 -9.73 -7.29
C SER A 187 12.14 -10.73 -8.08
N LEU A 188 12.39 -12.02 -7.86
CA LEU A 188 11.72 -13.15 -8.48
C LEU A 188 11.04 -14.02 -7.41
N GLY A 189 9.77 -14.36 -7.64
CA GLY A 189 8.93 -15.09 -6.68
C GLY A 189 7.62 -14.37 -6.37
N CYS A 190 6.79 -14.99 -5.54
CA CYS A 190 5.55 -14.40 -5.06
C CYS A 190 5.84 -13.68 -3.73
N VAL A 191 5.90 -12.35 -3.78
CA VAL A 191 6.01 -11.51 -2.58
C VAL A 191 4.60 -11.14 -2.14
N ASP A 192 4.22 -11.52 -0.92
CA ASP A 192 2.92 -11.18 -0.36
C ASP A 192 2.88 -9.73 0.16
N VAL A 193 2.75 -8.78 -0.78
CA VAL A 193 2.69 -7.34 -0.47
C VAL A 193 1.44 -6.98 0.35
N VAL A 194 0.34 -7.73 0.19
CA VAL A 194 -0.88 -7.54 1.01
C VAL A 194 -0.62 -8.02 2.44
N GLY A 195 0.12 -9.11 2.61
CA GLY A 195 0.64 -9.57 3.90
C GLY A 195 1.50 -8.50 4.58
N LEU A 196 2.39 -7.83 3.83
CA LEU A 196 3.16 -6.69 4.33
C LEU A 196 2.25 -5.54 4.77
N LEU A 197 1.23 -5.20 3.98
CA LEU A 197 0.25 -4.16 4.31
C LEU A 197 -0.54 -4.49 5.59
N LEU A 198 -0.93 -5.75 5.79
CA LEU A 198 -1.63 -6.21 6.99
C LEU A 198 -0.79 -6.06 8.26
N HIS A 199 0.53 -6.29 8.15
CA HIS A 199 1.48 -6.25 9.26
C HIS A 199 2.32 -4.96 9.29
N ILE A 200 1.90 -3.93 8.53
CA ILE A 200 2.68 -2.70 8.33
C ILE A 200 2.96 -1.94 9.64
N GLU A 201 2.15 -2.17 10.67
CA GLU A 201 2.35 -1.62 12.01
C GLU A 201 3.35 -2.38 12.86
N THR A 202 3.55 -3.67 12.63
CA THR A 202 4.33 -4.54 13.52
C THR A 202 5.70 -4.85 12.95
N VAL A 203 5.86 -4.82 11.63
CA VAL A 203 7.16 -4.95 10.97
C VAL A 203 8.04 -3.73 11.30
N ARG A 204 9.26 -4.01 11.74
CA ARG A 204 10.26 -3.03 12.16
C ARG A 204 11.63 -3.21 11.53
N ASN A 205 11.88 -4.38 10.94
CA ASN A 205 13.13 -4.66 10.27
C ASN A 205 12.99 -5.53 9.02
N SER A 206 14.04 -5.58 8.21
CA SER A 206 14.13 -6.36 6.97
C SER A 206 13.86 -7.85 7.19
N GLU A 207 14.33 -8.45 8.27
CA GLU A 207 14.08 -9.87 8.58
C GLU A 207 12.58 -10.14 8.81
N GLN A 208 11.89 -9.28 9.55
CA GLN A 208 10.45 -9.37 9.74
C GLN A 208 9.71 -9.15 8.42
N ALA A 209 10.13 -8.18 7.60
CA ALA A 209 9.54 -7.95 6.30
C ALA A 209 9.65 -9.20 5.40
N LYS A 210 10.83 -9.83 5.32
CA LYS A 210 11.05 -11.09 4.60
C LYS A 210 10.08 -12.18 5.05
N ARG A 211 10.05 -12.46 6.36
CA ARG A 211 9.18 -13.50 6.95
C ARG A 211 7.69 -13.24 6.70
N THR A 212 7.28 -11.97 6.66
CA THR A 212 5.89 -11.61 6.36
C THR A 212 5.55 -11.78 4.88
N ALA A 213 6.50 -11.49 4.00
CA ALA A 213 6.30 -11.51 2.55
C ALA A 213 6.44 -12.92 1.92
N GLU A 214 7.17 -13.83 2.55
CA GLU A 214 7.50 -15.17 2.02
C GLU A 214 6.56 -16.29 2.52
N LYS A 215 5.26 -16.01 2.62
CA LYS A 215 4.27 -16.99 3.13
C LYS A 215 3.86 -18.07 2.12
#